data_AF-A0AAV4I3W7-F1
#
_entry.id   AF-A0AAV4I3W7-F1
#
_cell.length_a   1.000
_cell.length_b   1.000
_cell.length_c   1.000
_cell.angle_alpha   90.00
_cell.angle_beta   90.00
_cell.angle_gamma   90.00
#
_symmetry.space_group_name_H-M   'P 1'
#
loop_
_entity.id
_entity.type
_entity.pdbx_description
1 polymer ?
#
loop_
_entity_poly.entity_id
_entity_poly.type
_entity_poly.pdbx_seq_one_letter_code
_entity_poly.pdbx_strand_id
1 'polypeptide(L)'
;MFCRTFVIHKRMKTVYGDACLTEGKVRKWARFYQGEDPKETTVRDRKRSGRPVSATDTMHQQKVDEMIVANRRVKQKDIVNALDISKERVHHIITVHLGYRKVSARWVPRQFTVEMKAQRKSICTQLLERFTHDGKRFLRSIITGDESWVHHYDPESKMQSMQYRHKNSPALKKFKVVASARKVLLTIFWDMEGIVHIEFLEQGTTINSERYVSTLRALKGRLRRLDRTKSKTLSSSTIMLGHTPVAKPSALYSSWNFLPYHIRHTVLIWPRLTFSYFLC
;
A
#
# COMPACT_ATOMS: atom_id res chain seq x y z
N MET A 1 62.09 -29.23 -2.23
CA MET A 1 60.82 -29.04 -2.97
C MET A 1 60.74 -27.66 -3.68
N PHE A 2 61.82 -27.14 -4.27
CA PHE A 2 61.85 -25.81 -4.95
C PHE A 2 61.62 -25.89 -6.48
N CYS A 3 61.72 -27.06 -7.08
CA CYS A 3 61.82 -27.25 -8.53
C CYS A 3 60.48 -27.10 -9.31
N ARG A 4 59.32 -27.16 -8.65
CA ARG A 4 58.01 -27.14 -9.36
C ARG A 4 57.50 -25.75 -9.77
N THR A 5 57.84 -24.69 -9.02
CA THR A 5 57.24 -23.36 -9.25
C THR A 5 57.85 -22.57 -10.41
N PHE A 6 59.17 -22.73 -10.62
CA PHE A 6 59.89 -22.12 -11.73
C PHE A 6 59.40 -22.64 -13.09
N VAL A 7 59.15 -23.95 -13.20
CA VAL A 7 58.63 -24.58 -14.42
C VAL A 7 57.22 -24.08 -14.75
N ILE A 8 56.36 -23.90 -13.73
CA ILE A 8 55.01 -23.35 -13.90
C ILE A 8 55.09 -21.91 -14.42
N HIS A 9 55.92 -21.06 -13.81
CA HIS A 9 56.09 -19.67 -14.26
C HIS A 9 56.65 -19.59 -15.68
N LYS A 10 57.63 -20.43 -16.04
CA LYS A 10 58.20 -20.46 -17.41
C LYS A 10 57.12 -20.82 -18.45
N ARG A 11 56.29 -21.83 -18.18
CA ARG A 11 55.17 -22.21 -19.06
C ARG A 11 54.11 -21.11 -19.17
N MET A 12 53.77 -20.47 -18.05
CA MET A 12 52.84 -19.34 -18.06
C MET A 12 53.40 -18.16 -18.87
N LYS A 13 54.70 -17.85 -18.74
CA LYS A 13 55.34 -16.76 -19.48
C LYS A 13 55.38 -17.02 -20.99
N THR A 14 55.52 -18.28 -21.42
CA THR A 14 55.42 -18.63 -22.84
C THR A 14 54.03 -18.36 -23.42
N VAL A 15 52.96 -18.55 -22.64
CA VAL A 15 51.57 -18.36 -23.10
C VAL A 15 51.10 -16.91 -22.95
N TYR A 16 51.43 -16.26 -21.84
CA TYR A 16 50.90 -14.93 -21.47
C TYR A 16 51.89 -13.78 -21.69
N GLY A 17 53.14 -14.07 -22.06
CA GLY A 17 54.17 -13.06 -22.36
C GLY A 17 54.35 -12.05 -21.23
N ASP A 18 54.25 -10.77 -21.57
CA ASP A 18 54.44 -9.64 -20.65
C ASP A 18 53.26 -9.45 -19.66
N ALA A 19 52.08 -10.02 -19.96
CA ALA A 19 50.94 -10.03 -19.04
C ALA A 19 51.03 -11.15 -17.98
N CYS A 20 52.11 -11.95 -17.99
CA CYS A 20 52.30 -13.04 -17.04
C CYS A 20 52.51 -12.52 -15.61
N LEU A 21 51.94 -13.24 -14.63
CA LEU A 21 52.22 -13.00 -13.22
C LEU A 21 53.71 -13.22 -12.90
N THR A 22 54.27 -12.35 -12.07
CA THR A 22 55.65 -12.49 -11.56
C THR A 22 55.85 -13.84 -10.86
N GLU A 23 57.04 -14.43 -10.96
CA GLU A 23 57.39 -15.70 -10.30
C GLU A 23 57.07 -15.71 -8.80
N GLY A 24 57.26 -14.58 -8.10
CA GLY A 24 56.92 -14.45 -6.68
C GLY A 24 55.44 -14.67 -6.37
N LYS A 25 54.53 -14.19 -7.25
CA LYS A 25 53.08 -14.43 -7.14
C LYS A 25 52.76 -15.90 -7.41
N VAL A 26 53.37 -16.50 -8.44
CA VAL A 26 53.20 -17.95 -8.76
C VAL A 26 53.63 -18.82 -7.59
N ARG A 27 54.77 -18.50 -6.96
CA ARG A 27 55.26 -19.21 -5.76
C ARG A 27 54.36 -19.02 -4.54
N LYS A 28 53.74 -17.83 -4.38
CA LYS A 28 52.75 -17.57 -3.32
C LYS A 28 51.50 -18.44 -3.52
N TRP A 29 50.94 -18.47 -4.73
CA TRP A 29 49.79 -19.30 -5.07
C TRP A 29 50.09 -20.80 -4.95
N ALA A 30 51.25 -21.25 -5.41
CA ALA A 30 51.66 -22.66 -5.30
C ALA A 30 51.81 -23.13 -3.85
N ARG A 31 52.26 -22.26 -2.94
CA ARG A 31 52.27 -22.54 -1.49
C ARG A 31 50.87 -22.55 -0.89
N PHE A 32 50.03 -21.60 -1.30
CA PHE A 32 48.66 -21.46 -0.80
C PHE A 32 47.81 -22.71 -1.10
N TYR A 33 48.02 -23.32 -2.26
CA TYR A 33 47.31 -24.54 -2.69
C TYR A 33 48.08 -25.84 -2.45
N GLN A 34 49.18 -25.78 -1.68
CA GLN A 34 49.97 -26.98 -1.38
C GLN A 34 49.23 -27.85 -0.36
N GLY A 35 48.60 -28.93 -0.83
CA GLY A 35 47.87 -29.88 0.01
C GLY A 35 46.35 -29.67 0.08
N GLU A 36 45.80 -28.69 -0.66
CA GLU A 36 44.34 -28.54 -0.82
C GLU A 36 43.82 -29.47 -1.94
N ASP A 37 42.64 -30.09 -1.78
CA ASP A 37 41.98 -30.85 -2.85
C ASP A 37 41.51 -29.87 -3.94
N PRO A 38 41.91 -30.05 -5.22
CA PRO A 38 41.49 -29.20 -6.33
C PRO A 38 39.96 -29.03 -6.45
N LYS A 39 39.16 -29.97 -5.91
CA LYS A 39 37.69 -29.90 -5.93
C LYS A 39 37.11 -28.98 -4.86
N GLU A 40 37.81 -28.76 -3.75
CA GLU A 40 37.36 -27.90 -2.63
C GLU A 40 37.97 -26.49 -2.69
N THR A 41 38.91 -26.29 -3.61
CA THR A 41 39.73 -25.09 -3.71
C THR A 41 39.04 -23.99 -4.52
N THR A 42 38.72 -22.85 -3.89
CA THR A 42 38.13 -21.69 -4.60
C THR A 42 39.22 -20.74 -5.12
N VAL A 43 39.15 -20.38 -6.42
CA VAL A 43 40.08 -19.44 -7.09
C VAL A 43 39.70 -17.96 -6.87
N ARG A 44 38.52 -17.70 -6.31
CA ARG A 44 38.06 -16.34 -6.02
C ARG A 44 38.78 -15.74 -4.81
N ASP A 45 39.00 -14.43 -4.86
CA ASP A 45 39.52 -13.67 -3.72
C ASP A 45 38.67 -13.96 -2.47
N ARG A 46 39.32 -14.31 -1.36
CA ARG A 46 38.67 -14.32 -0.05
C ARG A 46 38.15 -12.92 0.27
N LYS A 47 37.13 -12.84 1.14
CA LYS A 47 36.64 -11.54 1.64
C LYS A 47 37.82 -10.73 2.16
N ARG A 48 38.13 -9.61 1.49
CA ARG A 48 39.17 -8.70 1.93
C ARG A 48 38.73 -8.06 3.24
N SER A 49 39.60 -8.02 4.24
CA SER A 49 39.41 -7.12 5.37
C SER A 49 39.49 -5.69 4.83
N GLY A 50 38.33 -5.07 4.64
CA GLY A 50 38.27 -3.64 4.32
C GLY A 50 38.84 -2.81 5.49
N ARG A 51 38.89 -1.48 5.30
CA ARG A 51 39.10 -0.56 6.42
C ARG A 51 38.10 -0.94 7.52
N PRO A 52 38.53 -1.20 8.77
CA PRO A 52 37.60 -1.44 9.84
C PRO A 52 36.65 -0.24 9.88
N VAL A 53 35.36 -0.52 9.85
CA VAL A 53 34.34 0.52 9.99
C VAL A 53 34.36 0.94 11.47
N SER A 54 35.40 1.69 11.85
CA SER A 54 35.47 2.33 13.15
C SER A 54 34.27 3.27 13.25
N ALA A 55 33.44 3.08 14.28
CA ALA A 55 32.18 3.77 14.59
C ALA A 55 30.87 3.15 14.05
N THR A 56 30.68 1.84 14.15
CA THR A 56 29.39 1.30 14.64
C THR A 56 29.65 0.38 15.84
N ASP A 57 30.05 0.92 16.99
CA ASP A 57 30.04 0.09 18.20
C ASP A 57 28.63 -0.43 18.46
N THR A 58 28.54 -1.65 18.98
CA THR A 58 27.31 -2.21 19.53
C THR A 58 26.65 -1.23 20.50
N MET A 59 27.45 -0.48 21.27
CA MET A 59 26.98 0.62 22.13
C MET A 59 26.20 1.70 21.36
N HIS A 60 26.69 2.15 20.20
CA HIS A 60 25.98 3.16 19.41
C HIS A 60 24.71 2.59 18.79
N GLN A 61 24.72 1.33 18.34
CA GLN A 61 23.50 0.67 17.82
C GLN A 61 22.44 0.60 18.91
N GLN A 62 22.83 0.17 20.10
CA GLN A 62 21.94 0.06 21.25
C GLN A 62 21.37 1.43 21.66
N LYS A 63 22.22 2.47 21.78
CA LYS A 63 21.75 3.82 22.09
C LYS A 63 20.79 4.38 21.03
N VAL A 64 21.07 4.14 19.74
CA VAL A 64 20.16 4.55 18.66
C VAL A 64 18.82 3.82 18.77
N ASP A 65 18.82 2.52 19.08
CA ASP A 65 17.59 1.75 19.27
C ASP A 65 16.79 2.25 20.47
N GLU A 66 17.44 2.46 21.62
CA GLU A 66 16.84 3.01 22.84
C GLU A 66 16.16 4.38 22.57
N MET A 67 16.84 5.27 21.85
CA MET A 67 16.27 6.58 21.47
C MET A 67 15.03 6.44 20.56
N ILE A 68 15.04 5.49 19.63
CA ILE A 68 13.91 5.25 18.72
C ILE A 68 12.75 4.57 19.46
N VAL A 69 13.02 3.64 20.37
CA VAL A 69 12.03 2.96 21.20
C VAL A 69 11.33 3.97 22.12
N ALA A 70 12.11 4.85 22.76
CA ALA A 70 11.59 5.91 23.62
C ALA A 70 10.72 6.93 22.84
N ASN A 71 11.15 7.30 21.63
CA ASN A 71 10.39 8.20 20.76
C ASN A 71 10.43 7.76 19.29
N ARG A 72 9.38 7.05 18.86
CA ARG A 72 9.23 6.56 17.47
C ARG A 72 9.19 7.66 16.41
N ARG A 73 9.07 8.94 16.79
CA ARG A 73 9.07 10.11 15.89
C ARG A 73 10.38 10.89 15.88
N VAL A 74 11.41 10.44 16.59
CA VAL A 74 12.72 11.10 16.68
C VAL A 74 13.27 11.48 15.29
N LYS A 75 13.90 12.67 15.19
CA LYS A 75 14.58 13.09 13.95
C LYS A 75 16.00 12.53 13.97
N GLN A 76 16.50 12.13 12.80
CA GLN A 76 17.90 11.70 12.67
C GLN A 76 18.88 12.77 13.18
N LYS A 77 18.56 14.06 13.00
CA LYS A 77 19.37 15.18 13.51
C LYS A 77 19.50 15.15 15.04
N ASP A 78 18.43 14.77 15.76
CA ASP A 78 18.45 14.73 17.22
C ASP A 78 19.35 13.59 17.71
N ILE A 79 19.35 12.46 17.00
CA ILE A 79 20.24 11.32 17.27
C ILE A 79 21.70 11.68 16.96
N VAL A 80 21.95 12.35 15.82
CA VAL A 80 23.28 12.86 15.44
C VAL A 80 23.85 13.74 16.56
N ASN A 81 23.05 14.70 17.03
CA ASN A 81 23.50 15.63 18.06
C ASN A 81 23.71 14.95 19.43
N ALA A 82 22.92 13.94 19.77
CA ALA A 82 23.02 13.26 21.05
C ALA A 82 24.20 12.28 21.14
N LEU A 83 24.57 11.66 20.02
CA LEU A 83 25.60 10.62 19.95
C LEU A 83 26.89 11.10 19.29
N ASP A 84 26.93 12.34 18.82
CA ASP A 84 28.04 12.96 18.09
C ASP A 84 28.60 12.09 16.95
N ILE A 85 27.67 11.55 16.15
CA ILE A 85 27.98 10.70 14.99
C ILE A 85 27.39 11.29 13.72
N SER A 86 28.03 11.06 12.57
CA SER A 86 27.55 11.63 11.32
C SER A 86 26.17 11.11 10.92
N LYS A 87 25.43 11.95 10.18
CA LYS A 87 24.06 11.66 9.73
C LYS A 87 23.98 10.39 8.88
N GLU A 88 24.98 10.17 8.03
CA GLU A 88 25.10 9.00 7.16
C GLU A 88 25.22 7.72 8.01
N ARG A 89 25.96 7.80 9.12
CA ARG A 89 26.14 6.67 10.05
C ARG A 89 24.87 6.38 10.84
N VAL A 90 24.21 7.41 11.36
CA VAL A 90 22.87 7.25 11.97
C VAL A 90 21.91 6.60 10.99
N HIS A 91 21.87 7.07 9.74
CA HIS A 91 21.01 6.48 8.72
C HIS A 91 21.34 5.00 8.47
N HIS A 92 22.62 4.66 8.35
CA HIS A 92 23.09 3.28 8.16
C HIS A 92 22.74 2.38 9.35
N ILE A 93 22.91 2.86 10.59
CA ILE A 93 22.52 2.12 11.80
C ILE A 93 21.02 1.84 11.79
N ILE A 94 20.20 2.85 11.54
CA ILE A 94 18.74 2.73 11.54
C ILE A 94 18.28 1.73 10.47
N THR A 95 18.77 1.83 9.24
CA THR A 95 18.24 1.04 8.11
C THR A 95 18.90 -0.32 7.94
N VAL A 96 20.22 -0.42 8.12
CA VAL A 96 20.99 -1.65 7.84
C VAL A 96 21.18 -2.50 9.09
N HIS A 97 21.55 -1.89 10.21
CA HIS A 97 21.81 -2.65 11.45
C HIS A 97 20.53 -2.94 12.24
N LEU A 98 19.64 -1.96 12.39
CA LEU A 98 18.40 -2.09 13.17
C LEU A 98 17.16 -2.44 12.32
N GLY A 99 17.26 -2.31 11.00
CA GLY A 99 16.16 -2.66 10.09
C GLY A 99 14.92 -1.75 10.16
N TYR A 100 15.01 -0.58 10.79
CA TYR A 100 13.91 0.37 10.86
C TYR A 100 13.67 1.08 9.53
N ARG A 101 12.40 1.33 9.23
CA ARG A 101 11.96 2.18 8.12
C ARG A 101 11.04 3.28 8.65
N LYS A 102 11.29 4.53 8.23
CA LYS A 102 10.40 5.65 8.55
C LYS A 102 9.21 5.62 7.59
N VAL A 103 8.01 5.46 8.14
CA VAL A 103 6.74 5.44 7.39
C VAL A 103 5.81 6.53 7.93
N SER A 104 4.98 7.09 7.05
CA SER A 104 3.92 8.03 7.47
C SER A 104 2.71 7.25 7.97
N ALA A 105 2.01 7.82 8.96
CA ALA A 105 0.73 7.29 9.41
C ALA A 105 -0.29 7.30 8.26
N ARG A 106 -1.20 6.32 8.25
CA ARG A 106 -2.34 6.29 7.33
C ARG A 106 -3.47 7.13 7.91
N TRP A 107 -4.14 7.92 7.06
CA TRP A 107 -5.37 8.60 7.45
C TRP A 107 -6.49 7.58 7.66
N VAL A 108 -7.10 7.60 8.84
CA VAL A 108 -8.25 6.77 9.20
C VAL A 108 -9.45 7.70 9.39
N PRO A 109 -10.62 7.44 8.76
CA PRO A 109 -11.74 8.40 8.75
C PRO A 109 -12.27 8.82 10.11
N ARG A 110 -12.28 7.91 11.09
CA ARG A 110 -12.81 8.17 12.42
C ARG A 110 -12.17 7.24 13.46
N GLN A 111 -11.97 7.76 14.67
CA GLN A 111 -11.66 6.95 15.85
C GLN A 111 -12.94 6.28 16.38
N PHE A 112 -12.94 4.96 16.43
CA PHE A 112 -14.08 4.19 16.95
C PHE A 112 -14.02 4.02 18.46
N THR A 113 -15.19 4.11 19.11
CA THR A 113 -15.38 3.70 20.50
C THR A 113 -15.31 2.18 20.64
N VAL A 114 -15.23 1.68 21.88
CA VAL A 114 -15.18 0.22 22.14
C VAL A 114 -16.47 -0.46 21.68
N GLU A 115 -17.61 0.19 21.90
CA GLU A 115 -18.94 -0.29 21.55
C GLU A 115 -19.08 -0.36 20.03
N MET A 116 -18.66 0.68 19.30
CA MET A 116 -18.66 0.68 17.83
C MET A 116 -17.79 -0.46 17.26
N LYS A 117 -16.65 -0.77 17.89
CA LYS A 117 -15.80 -1.90 17.49
C LYS A 117 -16.49 -3.24 17.74
N ALA A 118 -17.13 -3.40 18.90
CA ALA A 118 -17.87 -4.62 19.25
C ALA A 118 -19.06 -4.86 18.29
N GLN A 119 -19.85 -3.82 18.02
CA GLN A 119 -20.95 -3.88 17.04
C GLN A 119 -20.44 -4.24 15.65
N ARG A 120 -19.36 -3.60 15.20
CA ARG A 120 -18.72 -3.93 13.92
C ARG A 120 -18.29 -5.39 13.87
N LYS A 121 -17.61 -5.89 14.90
CA LYS A 121 -17.19 -7.30 14.97
C LYS A 121 -18.39 -8.24 14.88
N SER A 122 -19.43 -8.00 15.69
CA SER A 122 -20.64 -8.81 15.72
C SER A 122 -21.31 -8.90 14.35
N ILE A 123 -21.52 -7.75 13.68
CA ILE A 123 -22.15 -7.75 12.36
C ILE A 123 -21.29 -8.49 11.33
N CYS A 124 -19.97 -8.29 11.38
CA CYS A 124 -19.07 -8.94 10.42
C CYS A 124 -19.03 -10.47 10.61
N THR A 125 -19.12 -10.94 11.85
CA THR A 125 -19.26 -12.36 12.16
C THR A 125 -20.56 -12.92 11.58
N GLN A 126 -21.70 -12.26 11.80
CA GLN A 126 -22.99 -12.70 11.25
C GLN A 126 -23.00 -12.73 9.71
N LEU A 127 -22.39 -11.72 9.06
CA LEU A 127 -22.27 -11.69 7.61
C LEU A 127 -21.35 -12.80 7.08
N LEU A 128 -20.28 -13.11 7.80
CA LEU A 128 -19.37 -14.19 7.45
C LEU A 128 -20.05 -15.56 7.59
N GLU A 129 -20.80 -15.79 8.66
CA GLU A 129 -21.59 -17.01 8.87
C GLU A 129 -22.60 -17.20 7.73
N ARG A 130 -23.33 -16.13 7.39
CA ARG A 130 -24.29 -16.16 6.28
C ARG A 130 -23.60 -16.44 4.94
N PHE A 131 -22.44 -15.83 4.68
CA PHE A 131 -21.66 -16.15 3.49
C PHE A 131 -21.15 -17.59 3.49
N THR A 132 -20.81 -18.14 4.65
CA THR A 132 -20.35 -19.53 4.79
C THR A 132 -21.47 -20.51 4.44
N HIS A 133 -22.70 -20.19 4.85
CA HIS A 133 -23.88 -21.01 4.56
C HIS A 133 -24.38 -20.86 3.11
N ASP A 134 -24.54 -19.63 2.63
CA ASP A 134 -25.20 -19.32 1.34
C ASP A 134 -24.21 -19.16 0.17
N GLY A 135 -22.91 -19.04 0.45
CA GLY A 135 -21.85 -18.86 -0.53
C GLY A 135 -22.08 -17.66 -1.45
N LYS A 136 -21.78 -17.84 -2.75
CA LYS A 136 -21.95 -16.79 -3.76
C LYS A 136 -23.40 -16.36 -3.96
N ARG A 137 -24.39 -17.19 -3.60
CA ARG A 137 -25.82 -16.82 -3.73
C ARG A 137 -26.16 -15.60 -2.88
N PHE A 138 -25.58 -15.52 -1.69
CA PHE A 138 -25.71 -14.34 -0.81
C PHE A 138 -25.09 -13.08 -1.44
N LEU A 139 -23.91 -13.20 -2.06
CA LEU A 139 -23.30 -12.07 -2.75
C LEU A 139 -24.13 -11.62 -3.97
N ARG A 140 -24.75 -12.56 -4.71
CA ARG A 140 -25.65 -12.26 -5.84
C ARG A 140 -26.89 -11.48 -5.41
N SER A 141 -27.32 -11.61 -4.16
CA SER A 141 -28.49 -10.92 -3.63
C SER A 141 -28.17 -9.56 -3.00
N ILE A 142 -26.91 -9.13 -2.98
CA ILE A 142 -26.52 -7.83 -2.43
C ILE A 142 -26.57 -6.78 -3.54
N ILE A 143 -27.25 -5.68 -3.24
CA ILE A 143 -27.14 -4.44 -3.99
C ILE A 143 -26.60 -3.40 -3.03
N THR A 144 -25.55 -2.72 -3.43
CA THR A 144 -24.96 -1.65 -2.63
C THR A 144 -25.05 -0.35 -3.39
N GLY A 145 -25.11 0.76 -2.65
CA GLY A 145 -25.01 2.08 -3.24
C GLY A 145 -24.22 3.03 -2.37
N ASP A 146 -23.66 4.04 -3.01
CA ASP A 146 -22.98 5.14 -2.32
C ASP A 146 -23.19 6.45 -3.09
N GLU A 147 -23.05 7.56 -2.37
CA GLU A 147 -23.05 8.90 -2.89
C GLU A 147 -21.64 9.49 -2.81
N SER A 148 -21.14 10.01 -3.93
CA SER A 148 -19.82 10.65 -4.00
C SER A 148 -19.88 11.97 -4.75
N TRP A 149 -19.11 12.96 -4.28
CA TRP A 149 -18.94 14.20 -5.01
C TRP A 149 -17.97 13.98 -6.17
N VAL A 150 -18.43 14.28 -7.39
CA VAL A 150 -17.61 14.30 -8.60
C VAL A 150 -17.30 15.76 -8.93
N HIS A 151 -16.02 16.06 -9.04
CA HIS A 151 -15.53 17.40 -9.37
C HIS A 151 -15.29 17.50 -10.87
N HIS A 152 -15.64 18.64 -11.49
CA HIS A 152 -15.36 18.89 -12.91
C HIS A 152 -13.86 19.00 -13.21
N TYR A 153 -13.04 19.28 -12.20
CA TYR A 153 -11.61 19.47 -12.31
C TYR A 153 -10.91 18.76 -11.15
N ASP A 154 -9.98 17.87 -11.45
CA ASP A 154 -9.06 17.29 -10.48
C ASP A 154 -7.71 18.01 -10.60
N PRO A 155 -7.34 18.88 -9.64
CA PRO A 155 -6.03 19.51 -9.66
C PRO A 155 -4.96 18.44 -9.48
N GLU A 156 -3.97 18.45 -10.37
CA GLU A 156 -2.79 17.62 -10.25
C GLU A 156 -2.23 17.67 -8.80
N SER A 157 -1.84 16.53 -8.23
CA SER A 157 -1.29 16.46 -6.88
C SER A 157 0.10 17.09 -6.78
N LYS A 158 0.58 17.32 -5.55
CA LYS A 158 1.97 17.77 -5.29
C LYS A 158 3.01 16.82 -5.88
N MET A 159 2.78 15.51 -5.80
CA MET A 159 3.71 14.50 -6.32
C MET A 159 3.69 14.45 -7.84
N GLN A 160 2.52 14.52 -8.46
CA GLN A 160 2.41 14.56 -9.92
C GLN A 160 3.08 15.82 -10.49
N SER A 161 2.98 16.95 -9.78
CA SER A 161 3.65 18.20 -10.19
C SER A 161 5.17 18.22 -10.00
N MET A 162 5.80 17.12 -9.58
CA MET A 162 7.25 17.05 -9.41
C MET A 162 7.97 17.05 -10.76
N GLN A 163 8.95 17.91 -10.91
CA GLN A 163 9.72 18.08 -12.16
C GLN A 163 11.21 18.20 -11.82
N TYR A 164 12.08 17.65 -12.68
CA TYR A 164 13.53 17.84 -12.56
C TYR A 164 13.91 19.26 -12.94
N ARG A 165 14.70 19.95 -12.11
CA ARG A 165 15.14 21.33 -12.34
C ARG A 165 16.60 21.56 -11.95
N HIS A 166 17.24 22.54 -12.58
CA HIS A 166 18.57 23.01 -12.20
C HIS A 166 18.54 23.74 -10.85
N LYS A 167 19.64 23.68 -10.08
CA LYS A 167 19.76 24.20 -8.70
C LYS A 167 19.35 25.68 -8.54
N ASN A 168 19.60 26.50 -9.55
CA ASN A 168 19.33 27.95 -9.52
C ASN A 168 17.98 28.34 -10.13
N SER A 169 17.15 27.34 -10.46
CA SER A 169 15.84 27.59 -11.05
C SER A 169 14.85 28.18 -10.03
N PRO A 170 14.01 29.15 -10.41
CA PRO A 170 12.92 29.61 -9.55
C PRO A 170 11.99 28.46 -9.15
N ALA A 171 11.52 28.49 -7.91
CA ALA A 171 10.56 27.52 -7.40
C ALA A 171 9.23 27.62 -8.16
N LEU A 172 8.69 26.48 -8.60
CA LEU A 172 7.39 26.43 -9.26
C LEU A 172 6.30 26.86 -8.27
N LYS A 173 5.51 27.86 -8.63
CA LYS A 173 4.37 28.29 -7.84
C LYS A 173 3.13 27.57 -8.36
N LYS A 174 2.56 26.72 -7.51
CA LYS A 174 1.24 26.13 -7.75
C LYS A 174 0.24 26.86 -6.87
N PHE A 175 -0.67 27.59 -7.49
CA PHE A 175 -1.76 28.23 -6.78
C PHE A 175 -2.75 27.18 -6.32
N LYS A 176 -3.25 27.31 -5.07
CA LYS A 176 -4.34 26.48 -4.59
C LYS A 176 -5.60 26.89 -5.34
N VAL A 177 -6.14 26.00 -6.16
CA VAL A 177 -7.48 26.18 -6.73
C VAL A 177 -8.48 25.84 -5.63
N VAL A 178 -9.38 26.76 -5.32
CA VAL A 178 -10.45 26.51 -4.34
C VAL A 178 -11.43 25.51 -4.97
N ALA A 179 -11.83 24.49 -4.22
CA ALA A 179 -12.76 23.43 -4.65
C ALA A 179 -14.21 23.92 -4.89
N SER A 180 -14.39 25.21 -5.20
CA SER A 180 -15.66 25.81 -5.64
C SER A 180 -15.88 25.66 -7.15
N ALA A 181 -14.91 25.11 -7.90
CA ALA A 181 -15.14 24.66 -9.26
C ALA A 181 -16.15 23.49 -9.23
N ARG A 182 -17.39 23.80 -9.64
CA ARG A 182 -18.52 22.91 -9.99
C ARG A 182 -18.32 21.44 -9.58
N LYS A 183 -19.12 21.00 -8.61
CA LYS A 183 -19.22 19.60 -8.18
C LYS A 183 -20.66 19.10 -8.34
N VAL A 184 -20.81 17.85 -8.72
CA VAL A 184 -22.07 17.14 -8.90
C VAL A 184 -22.07 15.96 -7.93
N LEU A 185 -23.19 15.71 -7.25
CA LEU A 185 -23.30 14.52 -6.40
C LEU A 185 -23.73 13.35 -7.28
N LEU A 186 -22.88 12.33 -7.37
CA LEU A 186 -23.17 11.07 -8.04
C LEU A 186 -23.77 10.11 -7.02
N THR A 187 -24.95 9.58 -7.31
CA THR A 187 -25.53 8.42 -6.60
C THR A 187 -25.44 7.22 -7.52
N ILE A 188 -24.77 6.17 -7.07
CA ILE A 188 -24.56 4.95 -7.86
C ILE A 188 -24.95 3.71 -7.05
N PHE A 189 -25.66 2.80 -7.69
CA PHE A 189 -25.99 1.47 -7.18
C PHE A 189 -25.45 0.39 -8.11
N TRP A 190 -24.88 -0.65 -7.53
CA TRP A 190 -24.30 -1.76 -8.25
C TRP A 190 -24.47 -3.07 -7.48
N ASP A 191 -24.45 -4.18 -8.22
CA ASP A 191 -24.41 -5.54 -7.71
C ASP A 191 -23.09 -6.21 -8.12
N MET A 192 -23.01 -7.53 -7.99
CA MET A 192 -21.82 -8.29 -8.39
C MET A 192 -21.62 -8.44 -9.91
N GLU A 193 -22.64 -8.13 -10.72
CA GLU A 193 -22.61 -8.20 -12.19
C GLU A 193 -22.32 -6.84 -12.81
N GLY A 194 -22.65 -5.74 -12.14
CA GLY A 194 -22.24 -4.41 -12.54
C GLY A 194 -23.13 -3.30 -12.02
N ILE A 195 -23.09 -2.18 -12.72
CA ILE A 195 -23.84 -0.97 -12.37
C ILE A 195 -25.31 -1.17 -12.72
N VAL A 196 -26.18 -0.97 -11.73
CA VAL A 196 -27.63 -1.12 -11.86
C VAL A 196 -28.29 0.24 -12.08
N HIS A 197 -27.82 1.27 -11.38
CA HIS A 197 -28.43 2.59 -11.41
C HIS A 197 -27.38 3.68 -11.16
N ILE A 198 -27.38 4.69 -12.01
CA ILE A 198 -26.66 5.94 -11.81
C ILE A 198 -27.66 7.10 -11.87
N GLU A 199 -27.50 8.06 -10.96
CA GLU A 199 -28.17 9.35 -10.97
C GLU A 199 -27.15 10.45 -10.62
N PHE A 200 -27.21 11.57 -11.33
CA PHE A 200 -26.44 12.78 -11.04
C PHE A 200 -27.38 13.83 -10.49
N LEU A 201 -27.05 14.37 -9.32
CA LEU A 201 -27.80 15.43 -8.69
C LEU A 201 -27.32 16.80 -9.18
N GLU A 202 -28.23 17.56 -9.80
CA GLU A 202 -27.94 18.87 -10.37
C GLU A 202 -27.40 19.86 -9.33
N GLN A 203 -26.56 20.78 -9.81
CA GLN A 203 -25.87 21.76 -8.97
C GLN A 203 -26.88 22.65 -8.23
N GLY A 204 -26.68 22.80 -6.92
CA GLY A 204 -27.55 23.63 -6.06
C GLY A 204 -28.71 22.86 -5.41
N THR A 205 -28.91 21.59 -5.77
CA THR A 205 -29.88 20.72 -5.10
C THR A 205 -29.21 19.86 -4.03
N THR A 206 -29.97 19.50 -2.99
CA THR A 206 -29.48 18.68 -1.86
C THR A 206 -30.25 17.37 -1.83
N ILE A 207 -29.59 16.25 -1.53
CA ILE A 207 -30.28 14.98 -1.27
C ILE A 207 -31.09 15.14 0.02
N ASN A 208 -32.40 15.19 -0.12
CA ASN A 208 -33.35 15.07 0.98
C ASN A 208 -33.95 13.66 0.99
N SER A 209 -34.74 13.36 2.02
CA SER A 209 -35.36 12.04 2.19
C SER A 209 -36.28 11.69 1.01
N GLU A 210 -37.08 12.64 0.54
CA GLU A 210 -38.04 12.44 -0.54
C GLU A 210 -37.35 12.11 -1.87
N ARG A 211 -36.30 12.86 -2.20
CA ARG A 211 -35.45 12.61 -3.37
C ARG A 211 -34.83 11.23 -3.28
N TYR A 212 -34.26 10.86 -2.13
CA TYR A 212 -33.65 9.55 -1.96
C TYR A 212 -34.68 8.42 -2.12
N VAL A 213 -35.89 8.59 -1.59
CA VAL A 213 -36.99 7.63 -1.81
C VAL A 213 -37.35 7.53 -3.30
N SER A 214 -37.38 8.65 -4.03
CA SER A 214 -37.61 8.63 -5.48
C SER A 214 -36.53 7.85 -6.25
N THR A 215 -35.25 8.02 -5.88
CA THR A 215 -34.12 7.25 -6.42
C THR A 215 -34.28 5.76 -6.12
N LEU A 216 -34.69 5.37 -4.91
CA LEU A 216 -34.94 3.97 -4.55
C LEU A 216 -36.11 3.37 -5.33
N ARG A 217 -37.19 4.13 -5.60
CA ARG A 217 -38.29 3.67 -6.47
C ARG A 217 -37.80 3.45 -7.90
N ALA A 218 -36.98 4.37 -8.43
CA ALA A 218 -36.39 4.24 -9.76
C ALA A 218 -35.44 3.04 -9.85
N LEU A 219 -34.61 2.79 -8.82
CA LEU A 219 -33.78 1.59 -8.67
C LEU A 219 -34.64 0.32 -8.70
N LYS A 220 -35.69 0.24 -7.88
CA LYS A 220 -36.62 -0.91 -7.85
C LYS A 220 -37.25 -1.17 -9.22
N GLY A 221 -37.62 -0.11 -9.95
CA GLY A 221 -38.13 -0.21 -11.31
C GLY A 221 -37.09 -0.68 -12.34
N ARG A 222 -35.80 -0.34 -12.17
CA ARG A 222 -34.70 -0.85 -13.03
C ARG A 222 -34.42 -2.32 -12.73
N LEU A 223 -34.38 -2.70 -11.46
CA LEU A 223 -34.16 -4.09 -11.04
C LEU A 223 -35.21 -5.04 -11.62
N ARG A 224 -36.50 -4.66 -11.55
CA ARG A 224 -37.59 -5.45 -12.17
C ARG A 224 -37.43 -5.66 -13.68
N ARG A 225 -36.76 -4.74 -14.38
CA ARG A 225 -36.54 -4.81 -15.84
C ARG A 225 -35.32 -5.64 -16.22
N LEU A 226 -34.28 -5.59 -15.39
CA LEU A 226 -33.09 -6.43 -15.54
C LEU A 226 -33.40 -7.90 -15.24
N ASP A 227 -34.52 -8.17 -14.56
CA ASP A 227 -34.91 -9.52 -14.11
C ASP A 227 -36.05 -10.18 -14.89
N ARG A 228 -35.71 -10.98 -15.92
CA ARG A 228 -36.57 -12.11 -16.34
C ARG A 228 -36.22 -13.44 -15.65
N THR A 229 -35.06 -13.54 -14.99
CA THR A 229 -34.57 -14.78 -14.34
C THR A 229 -34.28 -14.68 -12.84
N LYS A 230 -33.97 -13.50 -12.23
CA LYS A 230 -33.83 -13.36 -10.77
C LYS A 230 -35.12 -12.86 -10.06
N SER A 231 -36.24 -12.77 -10.80
CA SER A 231 -37.60 -12.41 -10.29
C SER A 231 -38.12 -13.32 -9.16
N LYS A 232 -37.63 -14.57 -9.04
CA LYS A 232 -37.96 -15.45 -7.90
C LYS A 232 -37.19 -15.12 -6.61
N THR A 233 -36.19 -14.26 -6.65
CA THR A 233 -35.33 -13.87 -5.50
C THR A 233 -35.46 -12.41 -5.09
N LEU A 234 -36.32 -11.62 -5.74
CA LEU A 234 -36.79 -10.33 -5.18
C LEU A 234 -37.85 -10.52 -4.06
N SER A 235 -37.92 -11.72 -3.49
CA SER A 235 -38.58 -12.02 -2.21
C SER A 235 -37.61 -11.70 -1.09
N SER A 236 -37.97 -10.82 -0.16
CA SER A 236 -37.42 -10.58 1.22
C SER A 236 -35.90 -10.71 1.48
N SER A 237 -35.06 -10.88 0.46
CA SER A 237 -33.68 -11.40 0.55
C SER A 237 -32.67 -10.49 -0.12
N THR A 238 -33.12 -9.49 -0.88
CA THR A 238 -32.23 -8.45 -1.38
C THR A 238 -31.81 -7.53 -0.23
N ILE A 239 -30.50 -7.44 -0.02
CA ILE A 239 -29.90 -6.66 1.06
C ILE A 239 -29.37 -5.37 0.46
N MET A 240 -29.87 -4.24 0.98
CA MET A 240 -29.39 -2.91 0.60
C MET A 240 -28.37 -2.42 1.61
N LEU A 241 -27.17 -2.16 1.13
CA LEU A 241 -26.14 -1.43 1.88
C LEU A 241 -26.21 0.04 1.45
N GLY A 242 -26.75 0.90 2.32
CA GLY A 242 -26.98 2.32 2.02
C GLY A 242 -26.50 3.23 3.16
N HIS A 243 -26.16 4.47 2.81
CA HIS A 243 -25.38 5.37 3.67
C HIS A 243 -26.12 6.54 4.30
N THR A 244 -27.40 6.69 4.03
CA THR A 244 -28.13 7.88 4.45
C THR A 244 -28.93 7.64 5.74
N PRO A 245 -28.65 8.38 6.83
CA PRO A 245 -29.55 8.47 7.98
C PRO A 245 -30.78 9.35 7.71
N VAL A 246 -30.95 9.84 6.47
CA VAL A 246 -31.92 10.89 6.11
C VAL A 246 -33.36 10.37 6.04
N ALA A 247 -33.58 9.07 5.84
CA ALA A 247 -34.90 8.48 5.83
C ALA A 247 -35.16 7.70 7.14
N LYS A 248 -35.91 8.30 8.06
CA LYS A 248 -36.65 7.50 9.06
C LYS A 248 -37.64 6.56 8.33
N PRO A 249 -37.92 5.37 8.86
CA PRO A 249 -38.55 4.29 8.12
C PRO A 249 -40.00 4.67 7.75
N SER A 250 -40.25 4.96 6.48
CA SER A 250 -41.59 4.90 5.92
C SER A 250 -41.83 3.52 5.30
N ALA A 251 -43.09 3.09 5.24
CA ALA A 251 -43.56 1.74 4.94
C ALA A 251 -43.00 1.05 3.65
N LEU A 252 -42.28 1.78 2.80
CA LEU A 252 -41.54 1.23 1.64
C LEU A 252 -40.30 0.39 2.03
N TYR A 253 -39.85 0.49 3.29
CA TYR A 253 -38.66 -0.21 3.81
C TYR A 253 -38.90 -1.66 4.24
N SER A 254 -40.15 -2.15 4.30
CA SER A 254 -40.47 -3.49 4.81
C SER A 254 -40.04 -4.66 3.91
N SER A 255 -39.74 -4.40 2.63
CA SER A 255 -39.34 -5.44 1.68
C SER A 255 -37.83 -5.62 1.52
N TRP A 256 -37.00 -4.88 2.27
CA TRP A 256 -35.54 -4.85 2.10
C TRP A 256 -34.83 -5.00 3.45
N ASN A 257 -33.83 -5.88 3.50
CA ASN A 257 -32.97 -5.99 4.67
C ASN A 257 -31.85 -4.95 4.56
N PHE A 258 -31.95 -3.87 5.33
CA PHE A 258 -30.89 -2.85 5.44
C PHE A 258 -29.92 -3.23 6.55
N LEU A 259 -28.63 -3.33 6.22
CA LEU A 259 -27.63 -3.56 7.26
C LEU A 259 -27.14 -2.22 7.85
N PRO A 260 -26.82 -2.16 9.16
CA PRO A 260 -26.46 -0.92 9.84
C PRO A 260 -25.25 -0.17 9.25
N TYR A 261 -25.30 1.16 9.41
CA TYR A 261 -24.31 2.18 9.01
C TYR A 261 -22.84 1.84 9.32
N HIS A 262 -22.59 1.00 10.33
CA HIS A 262 -21.25 0.71 10.82
C HIS A 262 -20.45 -0.30 9.96
N ILE A 263 -20.97 -0.83 8.86
CA ILE A 263 -20.32 -1.94 8.11
C ILE A 263 -19.36 -1.47 6.99
N ARG A 264 -19.27 -0.15 6.76
CA ARG A 264 -18.53 0.44 5.63
C ARG A 264 -17.06 -0.01 5.52
N HIS A 265 -16.40 -0.35 6.63
CA HIS A 265 -14.98 -0.70 6.64
C HIS A 265 -14.65 -2.20 6.67
N THR A 266 -15.63 -3.10 6.60
CA THR A 266 -15.33 -4.53 6.73
C THR A 266 -15.71 -5.38 5.52
N VAL A 267 -16.73 -4.99 4.75
CA VAL A 267 -17.13 -5.73 3.54
C VAL A 267 -16.49 -5.17 2.27
N LEU A 268 -16.08 -3.89 2.29
CA LEU A 268 -15.44 -3.21 1.16
C LEU A 268 -13.92 -3.11 1.36
N ILE A 269 -13.25 -4.27 1.42
CA ILE A 269 -11.80 -4.36 1.18
C ILE A 269 -11.60 -5.09 -0.16
N TRP A 270 -12.06 -4.46 -1.24
CA TRP A 270 -11.49 -4.63 -2.57
C TRP A 270 -11.61 -3.29 -3.31
N PRO A 271 -10.57 -2.87 -4.04
CA PRO A 271 -9.78 -1.75 -3.58
C PRO A 271 -10.32 -0.40 -4.05
N ARG A 272 -10.20 0.60 -3.18
CA ARG A 272 -10.20 2.05 -3.46
C ARG A 272 -9.24 2.50 -4.58
N LEU A 273 -8.57 1.57 -5.27
CA LEU A 273 -7.66 1.80 -6.38
C LEU A 273 -8.34 1.65 -7.76
N THR A 274 -9.51 1.02 -7.89
CA THR A 274 -10.13 0.80 -9.21
C THR A 274 -11.07 1.92 -9.66
N PHE A 275 -11.54 2.79 -8.76
CA PHE A 275 -12.45 3.88 -9.17
C PHE A 275 -11.77 4.99 -9.99
N SER A 276 -10.44 5.15 -9.88
CA SER A 276 -9.69 6.04 -10.79
C SER A 276 -9.46 5.45 -12.19
N TYR A 277 -9.62 4.14 -12.39
CA TYR A 277 -9.34 3.50 -13.68
C TYR A 277 -10.58 3.29 -14.55
N PHE A 278 -11.79 3.42 -13.99
CA PHE A 278 -13.03 3.26 -14.75
C PHE A 278 -13.58 4.57 -15.37
N LEU A 279 -12.91 5.70 -15.13
CA LEU A 279 -13.29 7.03 -15.66
C LEU A 279 -12.13 7.74 -16.40
N CYS A 280 -11.15 6.98 -16.91
CA CYS A 280 -10.19 7.43 -17.92
C CYS A 280 -10.38 6.62 -19.20
#